data_AF-A0A0N7MKQ7-F1
#
_entry.id   AF-A0A0N7MKQ7-F1
#
_cell.length_a   1.000
_cell.length_b   1.000
_cell.length_c   1.000
_cell.angle_alpha   90.00
_cell.angle_beta   90.00
_cell.angle_gamma   90.00
#
_symmetry.space_group_name_H-M   'P 1'
#
loop_
_entity.id
_entity.type
_entity.pdbx_description
1 polymer ?
#
loop_
_entity_poly.entity_id
_entity_poly.type
_entity_poly.pdbx_seq_one_letter_code
_entity_poly.pdbx_strand_id
1 'polypeptide(L)' 'KTATFMPKPLFGDNGTGMHVHQSVWKDGVNLFYADSGYANLSPTGLHYIGGL' A
#
# COMPACT_ATOMS: atom_id res chain seq x y z
N LYS A 1 -13.93 -28.46 8.37
CA LYS A 1 -12.90 -27.38 8.46
C LYS A 1 -13.45 -26.15 7.75
N THR A 2 -13.19 -24.94 8.25
CA THR A 2 -13.73 -23.67 7.72
C THR A 2 -12.62 -22.62 7.66
N ALA A 3 -12.56 -21.81 6.61
CA ALA A 3 -11.64 -20.68 6.50
C ALA A 3 -12.19 -19.45 7.23
N THR A 4 -11.31 -18.61 7.76
CA THR A 4 -11.66 -17.33 8.40
C THR A 4 -10.68 -16.24 7.98
N PHE A 5 -11.19 -15.03 7.80
CA PHE A 5 -10.40 -13.82 7.52
C PHE A 5 -10.33 -12.89 8.74
N MET A 6 -10.62 -13.43 9.93
CA MET A 6 -10.50 -12.68 11.18
C MET A 6 -9.07 -12.13 11.32
N PRO A 7 -8.88 -10.85 11.69
CA PRO A 7 -7.54 -10.24 11.76
C PRO A 7 -6.58 -10.94 12.74
N LYS A 8 -7.10 -11.54 13.80
CA LYS A 8 -6.30 -12.25 14.82
C LYS A 8 -7.06 -13.43 15.42
N PRO A 9 -7.06 -14.61 14.78
CA PRO A 9 -7.81 -15.76 15.28
C PRO A 9 -7.08 -16.51 16.40
N LEU A 10 -5.76 -16.31 16.56
CA LEU A 10 -4.90 -17.04 17.50
C LEU A 10 -4.05 -16.08 18.34
N PHE A 11 -4.06 -16.28 19.66
CA PHE A 11 -3.15 -15.60 20.58
C PHE A 11 -1.73 -16.20 20.45
N GLY A 12 -0.70 -15.35 20.41
CA GLY A 12 0.70 -15.80 20.32
C GLY A 12 1.19 -16.17 18.91
N ASP A 13 0.35 -16.06 17.88
CA ASP A 13 0.72 -16.29 16.47
C ASP A 13 0.42 -15.06 15.60
N ASN A 14 0.91 -15.01 14.36
CA ASN A 14 0.68 -13.90 13.43
C ASN A 14 -0.81 -13.69 13.10
N GLY A 15 -1.17 -12.45 12.82
CA GLY A 15 -2.52 -12.09 12.36
C GLY A 15 -2.69 -12.27 10.85
N THR A 16 -3.91 -12.05 10.37
CA THR A 16 -4.22 -11.95 8.94
C THR A 16 -4.38 -10.48 8.57
N GLY A 17 -3.54 -9.99 7.67
CA GLY A 17 -3.60 -8.63 7.13
C GLY A 17 -4.13 -8.60 5.69
N MET A 18 -4.50 -7.40 5.23
CA MET A 18 -4.86 -7.12 3.83
C MET A 18 -4.06 -5.92 3.36
N HIS A 19 -2.81 -6.14 2.99
CA HIS A 19 -1.97 -5.07 2.44
C HIS A 19 -2.49 -4.68 1.06
N VAL A 20 -2.69 -3.37 0.85
CA VAL A 20 -3.19 -2.84 -0.42
C VAL A 20 -2.12 -1.98 -1.06
N HIS A 21 -1.63 -2.42 -2.22
CA HIS A 21 -0.74 -1.63 -3.06
C HIS A 21 -1.59 -0.65 -3.88
N GLN A 22 -1.32 0.65 -3.74
CA GLN A 22 -2.09 1.71 -4.38
C GLN A 22 -1.19 2.49 -5.34
N SER A 23 -1.74 2.90 -6.48
CA SER A 23 -1.05 3.76 -7.46
C SER A 23 -2.07 4.59 -8.23
N VAL A 24 -1.70 5.81 -8.60
CA VAL A 24 -2.54 6.70 -9.42
C VAL A 24 -1.92 6.84 -10.80
N TRP A 25 -2.75 6.68 -11.84
CA TRP A 25 -2.32 6.69 -13.23
C TRP A 25 -3.08 7.75 -14.02
N LYS A 26 -2.40 8.35 -14.99
CA LYS A 26 -3.01 9.24 -15.98
C LYS A 26 -2.31 9.04 -17.32
N ASP A 27 -3.08 8.91 -18.39
CA ASP A 27 -2.58 8.77 -19.77
C ASP A 27 -1.52 7.66 -19.92
N GLY A 28 -1.69 6.55 -19.19
CA GLY A 28 -0.78 5.40 -19.20
C GLY A 28 0.51 5.58 -18.38
N VAL A 29 0.67 6.68 -17.65
CA VAL A 29 1.84 6.97 -16.81
C VAL A 29 1.49 6.88 -15.33
N ASN A 30 2.34 6.20 -14.56
CA ASN A 30 2.22 6.14 -13.10
C ASN A 30 2.67 7.47 -12.48
N LEU A 31 1.75 8.15 -11.81
CA LEU A 31 2.01 9.46 -11.22
C LEU A 31 2.83 9.41 -9.94
N PHE A 32 3.06 8.23 -9.34
CA PHE A 32 3.85 8.09 -8.11
C PHE A 32 5.35 7.96 -8.37
N TYR A 33 5.79 7.66 -9.59
CA TYR A 33 7.21 7.48 -9.89
C TYR A 33 7.91 8.82 -10.15
N ALA A 34 9.12 8.96 -9.63
CA ALA A 34 10.10 9.96 -10.04
C ALA A 34 11.50 9.32 -10.13
N ASP A 35 12.33 9.80 -11.06
CA ASP A 35 13.70 9.32 -11.25
C ASP A 35 14.65 9.65 -10.08
N SER A 36 14.21 10.54 -9.19
CA SER A 36 14.95 11.09 -8.08
C SER A 36 14.05 11.30 -6.86
N GLY A 37 14.67 11.55 -5.70
CA GLY A 37 13.96 11.72 -4.43
C GLY A 37 13.89 10.44 -3.58
N TYR A 38 13.26 10.55 -2.41
CA TYR A 38 13.13 9.44 -1.48
C TYR A 38 12.30 8.31 -2.10
N ALA A 39 12.87 7.10 -2.11
CA ALA A 39 12.23 5.89 -2.63
C ALA A 39 11.67 6.01 -4.07
N ASN A 40 12.25 6.90 -4.90
CA ASN A 40 11.76 7.19 -6.25
C ASN A 40 10.29 7.63 -6.31
N LEU A 41 9.84 8.33 -5.26
CA LEU A 41 8.48 8.85 -5.18
C LEU A 41 8.40 10.29 -5.70
N SER A 42 7.44 10.52 -6.58
CA SER A 42 7.06 11.86 -7.01
C SER A 42 6.44 12.66 -5.85
N PRO A 43 6.39 14.01 -5.95
CA PRO A 43 5.64 14.82 -5.01
C PRO A 43 4.17 14.38 -4.89
N THR A 44 3.54 13.93 -5.98
CA THR A 44 2.18 13.38 -5.96
C THR A 44 2.10 12.12 -5.09
N GLY A 45 3.05 11.20 -5.21
CA GLY A 45 3.12 9.99 -4.40
C GLY A 45 3.35 10.31 -2.92
N LEU A 46 4.24 11.25 -2.62
CA LEU A 46 4.50 11.69 -1.24
C LEU A 46 3.29 12.38 -0.61
N HIS A 47 2.59 13.25 -1.35
CA HIS A 47 1.37 13.88 -0.88
C HIS A 47 0.21 12.89 -0.70
N TYR A 48 0.11 11.87 -1.56
CA TYR A 48 -0.85 10.79 -1.38
C TYR A 48 -0.59 10.03 -0.07
N ILE A 49 0.66 9.69 0.21
CA ILE A 49 1.06 9.04 1.48
C ILE A 49 0.77 9.94 2.67
N GLY A 50 1.04 11.25 2.58
CA GLY A 50 0.75 12.19 3.66
C GLY A 50 -0.74 12.39 3.95
N GLY A 51 -1.63 11.96 3.04
CA GLY A 51 -3.07 11.98 3.22
C GLY A 51 -3.68 10.66 3.72
N LEU A 52 -2.93 9.55 3.67
CA LEU A 52 -3.32 8.28 4.31
C LEU A 52 -3.09 8.35 5.82
#